data_AF-A0A160KQB2-F1
#
_entry.id   AF-A0A160KQB2-F1
#
_cell.length_a   1.000
_cell.length_b   1.000
_cell.length_c   1.000
_cell.angle_alpha   90.00
_cell.angle_beta   90.00
_cell.angle_gamma   90.00
#
_symmetry.space_group_name_H-M   'P 1'
#
loop_
_entity.id
_entity.type
_entity.pdbx_description
1 polymer ?
#
loop_
_entity_poly.entity_id
_entity_poly.type
_entity_poly.pdbx_seq_one_letter_code
_entity_poly.pdbx_strand_id
1 'polypeptide(L)' 'MRRVEIMYGGAPFSLSETTAAEVRESIDRALDGSASRWITVNQGEGEPRETSILITSGVAFSVADVPR' A
#
# COMPACT_ATOMS: atom_id res chain seq x y z
N MET A 1 15.75 -1.67 -6.94
CA MET A 1 14.78 -1.60 -5.82
C MET A 1 13.78 -0.52 -6.16
N ARG A 2 12.55 -0.91 -6.45
CA ARG A 2 11.42 0.00 -6.67
C ARG A 2 10.70 0.17 -5.34
N ARG A 3 10.39 1.42 -4.99
CA ARG A 3 9.67 1.77 -3.77
C ARG A 3 8.40 2.49 -4.20
N VAL A 4 7.32 2.16 -3.53
CA VAL A 4 6.02 2.81 -3.70
C VAL A 4 5.68 3.47 -2.39
N GLU A 5 5.19 4.71 -2.46
CA GLU A 5 4.59 5.38 -1.32
C GLU A 5 3.08 5.33 -1.45
N ILE A 6 2.42 5.05 -0.33
CA ILE A 6 0.98 5.08 -0.24
C ILE A 6 0.55 5.96 0.92
N MET A 7 -0.62 6.58 0.78
CA MET A 7 -1.36 7.07 1.94
C MET A 7 -2.64 6.27 2.06
N TYR A 8 -2.94 5.82 3.28
CA TYR A 8 -4.19 5.12 3.58
C TYR A 8 -4.83 5.71 4.83
N GLY A 9 -6.07 6.20 4.71
CA GLY A 9 -6.78 6.83 5.82
C GLY A 9 -6.04 8.06 6.39
N GLY A 10 -5.24 8.73 5.56
CA GLY A 10 -4.41 9.88 5.97
C GLY A 10 -3.05 9.52 6.56
N ALA A 11 -2.74 8.23 6.77
CA ALA A 11 -1.44 7.80 7.27
C ALA A 11 -0.49 7.37 6.12
N PRO A 12 0.79 7.76 6.15
CA PRO A 12 1.76 7.37 5.14
C PRO A 12 2.34 5.97 5.41
N PHE A 13 2.54 5.21 4.33
CA PHE A 13 3.21 3.91 4.35
C PHE A 13 4.06 3.74 3.08
N SER A 14 4.90 2.71 3.06
CA SER A 14 5.68 2.36 1.88
C SER A 14 5.68 0.86 1.61
N LEU A 15 5.83 0.52 0.34
CA LEU A 15 6.01 -0.85 -0.15
C LEU A 15 7.34 -0.93 -0.91
N SER A 16 7.99 -2.07 -0.78
CA SER A 16 9.24 -2.38 -1.48
C SER A 16 8.97 -3.39 -2.58
N GLU A 17 9.81 -3.39 -3.61
CA GLU A 17 9.82 -4.42 -4.66
C GLU A 17 8.51 -4.51 -5.47
N THR A 18 7.80 -3.39 -5.60
CA THR A 18 6.56 -3.30 -6.37
C THR A 18 6.46 -1.97 -7.13
N THR A 19 5.37 -1.76 -7.86
CA THR A 19 5.03 -0.55 -8.61
C THR A 19 3.64 -0.05 -8.22
N ALA A 20 3.38 1.23 -8.44
CA ALA A 20 2.08 1.83 -8.16
C ALA A 20 0.93 1.16 -8.94
N ALA A 21 1.23 0.57 -10.11
CA ALA A 21 0.25 -0.15 -10.91
C ALA A 21 -0.13 -1.50 -10.27
N GLU A 22 0.87 -2.30 -9.88
CA GLU A 22 0.66 -3.59 -9.19
C GLU A 22 -0.07 -3.40 -7.86
N VAL A 23 0.24 -2.33 -7.13
CA VAL A 23 -0.46 -1.98 -5.90
C VAL A 23 -1.92 -1.68 -6.18
N ARG A 24 -2.25 -0.87 -7.21
CA ARG A 24 -3.64 -0.59 -7.61
C ARG A 24 -4.42 -1.87 -7.92
N GLU A 25 -3.85 -2.75 -8.73
CA GLU A 25 -4.47 -4.04 -9.05
C GLU A 25 -4.71 -4.91 -7.81
N SER A 26 -3.77 -4.91 -6.87
CA SER A 26 -3.92 -5.62 -5.59
C SER A 26 -5.07 -5.06 -4.75
N ILE A 27 -5.20 -3.73 -4.68
CA ILE A 27 -6.30 -3.05 -3.97
C ILE A 27 -7.65 -3.35 -4.63
N ASP A 28 -7.73 -3.31 -5.96
CA ASP A 28 -8.97 -3.60 -6.69
C ASP A 28 -9.44 -5.04 -6.40
N ARG A 29 -8.53 -6.02 -6.43
CA ARG A 29 -8.81 -7.42 -6.08
C ARG A 29 -9.20 -7.61 -4.60
N ALA A 30 -8.64 -6.82 -3.69
CA ALA A 30 -9.04 -6.84 -2.29
C ALA A 30 -10.48 -6.32 -2.09
N LEU A 31 -10.86 -5.28 -2.85
CA LEU A 31 -12.17 -4.65 -2.77
C LEU A 31 -13.27 -5.48 -3.45
N ASP A 32 -12.97 -6.14 -4.59
CA ASP A 32 -13.91 -7.02 -5.29
C ASP A 32 -14.09 -8.41 -4.60
N GLY A 33 -13.23 -8.72 -3.62
CA GLY A 33 -13.29 -9.95 -2.83
C GLY A 33 -12.55 -11.15 -3.44
N SER A 34 -11.83 -10.95 -4.54
CA SER A 34 -10.98 -11.99 -5.17
C SER A 34 -9.62 -12.17 -4.48
N ALA A 35 -9.22 -11.25 -3.60
CA ALA A 35 -8.00 -11.34 -2.81
C ALA A 35 -8.22 -10.98 -1.32
N SER A 36 -7.19 -11.26 -0.50
CA SER A 36 -7.15 -10.84 0.90
C SER A 36 -7.25 -9.32 1.02
N ARG A 37 -8.02 -8.85 2.00
CA ARG A 37 -8.11 -7.42 2.34
C ARG A 37 -6.95 -6.92 3.21
N TRP A 38 -6.12 -7.81 3.72
CA TRP A 38 -4.92 -7.44 4.47
C TRP A 38 -3.73 -7.29 3.52
N ILE A 39 -3.08 -6.13 3.57
CA ILE A 39 -1.81 -5.91 2.88
C ILE A 39 -0.72 -5.57 3.90
N THR A 40 0.48 -6.08 3.65
CA THR A 40 1.66 -5.81 4.47
C THR A 40 2.44 -4.64 3.89
N VAL A 41 2.69 -3.63 4.70
CA VAL A 41 3.36 -2.38 4.33
C VAL A 41 4.45 -2.06 5.36
N ASN A 42 5.34 -1.14 5.02
CA ASN A 42 6.30 -0.58 5.96
C ASN A 42 5.80 0.76 6.52
N GLN A 43 5.93 0.94 7.83
CA GLN A 43 5.63 2.19 8.53
C GLN A 43 6.82 2.63 9.39
N GLY A 44 7.22 3.90 9.27
CA GLY A 44 8.29 4.49 10.07
C GLY A 44 9.37 5.14 9.20
N GLU A 45 9.85 6.30 9.63
CA GLU A 45 11.00 6.97 9.04
C GLU A 45 12.27 6.53 9.78
N GLY A 46 13.27 6.02 9.04
CA GLY A 46 14.54 5.56 9.59
C GLY A 46 14.52 4.16 10.22
N GLU A 47 13.41 3.73 10.80
CA GLU A 47 13.21 2.39 11.34
C GLU A 47 11.95 1.76 10.73
N PRO A 48 12.06 1.02 9.60
CA PRO A 48 10.91 0.43 8.94
C PRO A 48 10.30 -0.67 9.81
N ARG A 49 9.00 -0.54 10.12
CA ARG A 49 8.23 -1.55 10.84
C ARG A 49 7.21 -2.17 9.91
N GLU A 50 7.22 -3.50 9.84
CA GLU A 50 6.19 -4.25 9.13
C GLU A 50 4.83 -4.01 9.80
N THR A 51 3.84 -3.60 9.01
CA THR A 51 2.50 -3.25 9.47
C THR A 51 1.48 -3.85 8.52
N SER A 52 0.45 -4.51 9.04
CA SER A 52 -0.68 -4.97 8.23
C SER A 52 -1.79 -3.93 8.27
N ILE A 53 -2.26 -3.50 7.10
CA ILE A 53 -3.42 -2.60 6.98
C ILE A 53 -4.58 -3.33 6.32
N LEU A 54 -5.79 -3.11 6.85
CA LEU A 54 -7.03 -3.65 6.31
C LEU A 54 -7.60 -2.69 5.27
N ILE A 55 -7.63 -3.12 4.01
CA ILE A 55 -8.23 -2.39 2.89
C ILE A 55 -9.75 -2.46 2.99
N THR A 56 -10.37 -1.28 3.07
CA THR A 56 -11.81 -1.11 3.27
C THR A 56 -12.35 -0.08 2.28
N SER A 57 -13.55 -0.33 1.73
CA SER A 57 -14.21 0.62 0.84
C SER A 57 -14.49 1.94 1.56
N GLY A 58 -14.39 3.04 0.82
CA GLY A 58 -14.64 4.39 1.34
C GLY A 58 -13.48 5.01 2.13
N VAL A 59 -12.37 4.30 2.33
CA VAL A 59 -11.14 4.88 2.89
C VAL A 59 -10.29 5.47 1.77
N ALA A 60 -9.86 6.73 1.93
CA ALA A 60 -9.00 7.38 0.95
C ALA A 60 -7.66 6.64 0.82
N PHE A 61 -7.27 6.38 -0.43
CA PHE A 61 -6.03 5.69 -0.78
C PHE A 61 -5.31 6.47 -1.89
N SER A 62 -4.05 6.83 -1.67
CA SER A 62 -3.16 7.35 -2.71
C SER A 62 -1.97 6.42 -2.89
N VAL A 63 -1.41 6.39 -4.09
CA VAL A 63 -0.26 5.54 -4.42
C VAL A 63 0.58 6.19 -5.51
N ALA A 64 1.89 6.21 -5.30
CA ALA A 64 2.85 6.77 -6.25
C ALA A 64 4.12 5.93 -6.28
N ASP A 65 4.64 5.71 -7.50
CA ASP A 65 6.01 5.23 -7.65
C ASP A 65 6.94 6.33 -7.14
N VAL A 66 7.96 5.96 -6.36
CA VAL A 66 9.03 6.89 -5.99
C VAL A 66 10.09 6.80 -7.08
N PRO A 67 10.21 7.81 -7.97
CA PRO A 67 11.29 7.84 -8.94
C PRO A 67 12.62 7.93 -8.19
N ARG A 68 13.59 7.13 -8.63
CA ARG A 68 14.97 7.25 -8.14
C ARG A 68 15.61 8.51 -8.67
#